data_AF-X0YC10-F1
#
_entry.id   AF-X0YC10-F1
#
_cell.length_a   1.000
_cell.length_b   1.000
_cell.length_c   1.000
_cell.angle_alpha   90.00
_cell.angle_beta   90.00
_cell.angle_gamma   90.00
#
_symmetry.space_group_name_H-M   'P 1'
#
loop_
_entity.id
_entity.type
_entity.pdbx_description
1 polymer ?
#
loop_
_entity_poly.entity_id
_entity_poly.type
_entity_poly.pdbx_seq_one_letter_code
_entity_poly.pdbx_strand_id
1 'polypeptide(L)' 'KGLKPRNLIGAAFGSYGWSGEAVGQVEDVLRGMKVDLIGESIKAKYVPDDEALARCYSQGMLVAEKLRELCQ' A
#
# COMPACT_ATOMS: atom_id res chain seq x y z
N LYS A 1 -2.74 -16.91 10.43
CA LYS A 1 -3.83 -15.90 10.52
C LYS A 1 -4.14 -15.64 11.99
N GLY A 2 -3.50 -14.63 12.61
CA GLY A 2 -3.58 -14.42 14.07
C GLY A 2 -3.14 -13.04 14.55
N LEU A 3 -2.66 -12.18 13.65
CA LEU A 3 -2.33 -10.78 13.95
C LEU A 3 -3.61 -9.95 13.82
N LYS A 4 -4.03 -9.31 14.91
CA LYS A 4 -5.15 -8.35 14.95
C LYS A 4 -4.67 -7.00 15.51
N PRO A 5 -3.65 -6.37 14.90
CA PRO A 5 -3.31 -5.00 15.27
C PRO A 5 -4.53 -4.09 15.00
N ARG A 6 -4.69 -3.07 15.84
CA ARG A 6 -5.79 -2.10 15.71
C ARG A 6 -5.22 -0.74 15.34
N ASN A 7 -6.05 0.10 14.72
CA ASN A 7 -5.72 1.49 14.38
C ASN A 7 -4.48 1.60 13.48
N LEU A 8 -4.29 0.61 12.60
CA LEU A 8 -3.26 0.67 11.58
C LEU A 8 -3.86 1.18 10.28
N ILE A 9 -3.13 2.09 9.65
CA ILE A 9 -3.26 2.42 8.24
C ILE A 9 -2.11 1.78 7.47
N GLY A 10 -2.31 1.53 6.19
CA GLY A 10 -1.28 0.94 5.34
C GLY A 10 -1.54 1.22 3.88
N ALA A 11 -0.59 0.88 3.04
CA ALA A 11 -0.75 0.93 1.59
C ALA A 11 0.12 -0.17 0.98
N ALA A 12 -0.29 -0.70 -0.17
CA ALA A 12 0.44 -1.74 -0.88
C ALA A 12 1.00 -1.18 -2.19
N PHE A 13 2.26 -1.52 -2.49
CA PHE A 13 2.91 -1.15 -3.73
C PHE A 13 4.01 -2.16 -4.05
N GLY A 14 4.40 -2.27 -5.32
CA GLY A 14 5.55 -3.08 -5.70
C GLY A 14 5.73 -3.26 -7.20
N SER A 15 6.93 -3.70 -7.57
CA SER A 15 7.26 -4.09 -8.94
C SER A 15 7.04 -5.59 -9.19
N TYR A 16 6.78 -5.98 -10.43
CA TYR A 16 6.60 -7.38 -10.82
C TYR A 16 7.17 -7.68 -12.22
N GLY A 17 7.58 -8.92 -12.47
CA GLY A 17 8.02 -9.35 -13.80
C GLY A 17 6.86 -9.80 -14.69
N TRP A 18 6.13 -10.83 -14.25
CA TRP A 18 5.15 -11.55 -15.08
C TRP A 18 3.71 -11.38 -14.59
N SER A 19 3.35 -11.94 -13.42
CA SER A 19 1.94 -12.03 -12.98
C SER A 19 1.44 -10.83 -12.17
N GLY A 20 2.29 -10.17 -11.38
CA GLY A 20 1.88 -9.01 -10.56
C GLY A 20 0.94 -9.35 -9.40
N GLU A 21 0.89 -10.62 -8.98
CA GLU A 21 0.02 -11.11 -7.92
C GLU A 21 0.49 -10.69 -6.52
N ALA A 22 1.79 -10.53 -6.31
CA ALA A 22 2.37 -10.25 -5.01
C ALA A 22 1.79 -9.00 -4.34
N VAL A 23 1.57 -7.92 -5.10
CA VAL A 23 0.96 -6.70 -4.58
C VAL A 23 -0.49 -6.95 -4.11
N GLY A 24 -1.25 -7.76 -4.85
CA GLY A 24 -2.61 -8.16 -4.45
C GLY A 24 -2.59 -9.03 -3.20
N GLN A 25 -1.63 -9.96 -3.08
CA GLN A 25 -1.47 -10.78 -1.89
C GLN A 25 -1.12 -9.94 -0.64
N VAL A 26 -0.28 -8.91 -0.79
CA VAL A 26 0.01 -7.96 0.29
C VAL A 26 -1.25 -7.20 0.69
N GLU A 27 -2.02 -6.72 -0.29
CA GLU A 27 -3.30 -6.06 -0.04
C GLU A 27 -4.27 -6.97 0.74
N ASP A 28 -4.43 -8.22 0.32
CA ASP A 28 -5.29 -9.20 0.98
C ASP A 28 -4.84 -9.51 2.41
N VAL A 29 -3.53 -9.58 2.65
CA VAL A 29 -2.98 -9.77 4.01
C VAL A 29 -3.30 -8.56 4.88
N LEU A 30 -3.10 -7.34 4.39
CA LEU A 30 -3.40 -6.10 5.11
C LEU A 30 -4.90 -5.98 5.41
N ARG A 31 -5.77 -6.27 4.42
CA ARG A 31 -7.23 -6.35 4.61
C ARG A 31 -7.61 -7.41 5.64
N GLY A 32 -6.99 -8.58 5.57
CA GLY A 32 -7.19 -9.67 6.53
C GLY A 32 -6.77 -9.30 7.97
N MET A 33 -5.83 -8.37 8.11
CA MET A 33 -5.41 -7.79 9.39
C MET A 33 -6.27 -6.61 9.84
N LYS A 34 -7.26 -6.20 9.05
CA LYS A 34 -8.09 -5.00 9.27
C LYS A 34 -7.29 -3.70 9.28
N VAL A 35 -6.22 -3.64 8.51
CA VAL A 35 -5.51 -2.40 8.23
C VAL A 35 -6.37 -1.56 7.29
N ASP A 36 -6.52 -0.27 7.59
CA ASP A 36 -7.19 0.68 6.71
C ASP A 36 -6.26 1.05 5.56
N LEU A 37 -6.62 0.66 4.34
CA LEU A 37 -5.76 0.81 3.17
C LEU A 37 -5.96 2.17 2.52
N ILE A 38 -4.85 2.89 2.34
CA ILE A 38 -4.80 4.23 1.78
C ILE A 38 -4.35 4.16 0.33
N GLY A 39 -5.24 4.63 -0.56
CA GLY A 39 -5.02 4.62 -2.00
C GLY A 39 -5.19 3.25 -2.65
N GLU A 40 -5.13 3.23 -3.98
CA GLU A 40 -5.12 2.01 -4.76
C GLU A 40 -3.71 1.41 -4.82
N SER A 41 -3.62 0.08 -4.73
CA SER A 41 -2.33 -0.59 -4.77
C SER A 41 -1.55 -0.33 -6.07
N ILE A 42 -0.31 0.15 -5.94
CA ILE A 42 0.52 0.49 -7.10
C ILE A 42 1.30 -0.74 -7.58
N LYS A 43 1.14 -1.07 -8.86
CA LYS A 43 1.89 -2.14 -9.52
C LYS A 43 2.73 -1.56 -10.65
N ALA A 44 4.03 -1.81 -10.62
CA ALA A 44 4.97 -1.42 -11.68
C ALA A 44 5.52 -2.67 -12.39
N LYS A 45 5.53 -2.69 -13.72
CA LYS A 45 6.11 -3.82 -14.46
C LYS A 45 7.62 -3.61 -14.63
N TYR A 46 8.43 -4.58 -14.20
CA TYR A 46 9.89 -4.50 -14.13
C TYR A 46 10.38 -3.29 -13.33
N VAL A 47 11.27 -2.48 -13.90
CA VAL A 47 11.82 -1.28 -13.24
C VAL A 47 10.76 -0.17 -13.30
N PRO A 48 10.35 0.42 -12.15
CA PRO A 48 9.43 1.55 -12.14
C PRO A 48 9.98 2.75 -12.92
N ASP A 49 9.10 3.42 -13.67
CA ASP A 49 9.39 4.68 -14.33
C ASP A 49 9.06 5.88 -13.42
N ASP A 50 9.34 7.09 -13.90
CA ASP A 50 9.10 8.34 -13.16
C ASP A 50 7.62 8.50 -12.77
N GLU A 51 6.69 8.00 -13.60
CA GLU A 51 5.25 8.04 -13.29
C GLU A 51 4.91 7.11 -12.12
N ALA A 52 5.40 5.87 -12.13
CA ALA A 52 5.23 4.93 -11.03
C ALA A 52 5.84 5.47 -9.73
N LEU A 53 7.01 6.11 -9.80
CA LEU A 53 7.64 6.77 -8.65
C LEU A 53 6.82 7.95 -8.13
N ALA A 54 6.29 8.80 -9.02
CA ALA A 54 5.42 9.92 -8.65
C ALA A 54 4.11 9.45 -7.97
N ARG A 55 3.54 8.34 -8.45
CA ARG A 55 2.38 7.69 -7.81
C ARG A 55 2.72 7.19 -6.41
N CYS A 56 3.87 6.52 -6.24
CA CYS A 56 4.34 6.07 -4.92
C CYS A 56 4.54 7.24 -3.96
N TYR A 57 5.14 8.33 -4.44
CA TYR A 57 5.33 9.55 -3.64
C TYR A 57 3.98 10.15 -3.20
N SER A 58 3.04 10.31 -4.14
CA SER A 58 1.69 10.81 -3.85
C SER A 58 0.95 9.93 -2.84
N GLN A 59 1.04 8.61 -2.97
CA GLN A 59 0.45 7.68 -2.01
C GLN A 59 1.11 7.80 -0.62
N GLY A 60 2.42 7.98 -0.55
CA GLY A 60 3.12 8.24 0.71
C GLY A 60 2.64 9.51 1.42
N MET A 61 2.36 10.58 0.65
CA MET A 61 1.78 11.81 1.19
C MET A 61 0.38 11.57 1.78
N LEU A 62 -0.47 10.81 1.10
CA LEU A 62 -1.80 10.45 1.61
C LEU A 62 -1.71 9.62 2.91
N VAL A 63 -0.77 8.68 2.99
CA VAL A 63 -0.53 7.91 4.23
C VAL A 63 -0.10 8.84 5.36
N ALA A 64 0.80 9.79 5.11
CA ALA A 64 1.27 10.73 6.12
C ALA A 64 0.16 11.68 6.60
N GLU A 65 -0.68 12.16 5.70
CA GLU A 65 -1.86 12.97 6.03
C GLU A 65 -2.83 12.18 6.91
N LYS A 66 -3.17 10.95 6.51
CA LYS A 66 -4.04 10.08 7.29
C LYS A 66 -3.45 9.74 8.66
N LEU A 67 -2.13 9.51 8.74
CA LEU A 67 -1.46 9.25 10.00
C LEU A 67 -1.60 10.45 10.95
N ARG A 68 -1.45 11.67 10.43
CA ARG A 68 -1.60 12.89 11.20
C ARG A 68 -3.02 13.02 11.76
N GLU A 69 -4.05 12.75 10.95
CA GLU A 69 -5.45 12.76 11.42
C GLU A 69 -5.72 11.74 12.54
N LEU A 70 -5.07 10.57 12.50
CA LEU A 70 -5.25 9.51 13.50
C LEU A 70 -4.49 9.76 14.81
N CYS A 71 -3.44 10.58 14.76
CA CYS A 71 -2.62 10.92 15.93
C CYS A 71 -3.04 12.23 16.62
N GLN A 72 -3.93 13.00 16.00
CA GLN A 72 -4.58 14.17 16.59
C GLN A 72 -5.76 13.76 17.47
#